data_AF-A0A3N5LMW9-F1
#
_entry.id   AF-A0A3N5LMW9-F1
#
_cell.length_a   1.000
_cell.length_b   1.000
_cell.length_c   1.000
_cell.angle_alpha   90.00
_cell.angle_beta   90.00
_cell.angle_gamma   90.00
#
_symmetry.space_group_name_H-M   'P 1'
#
loop_
_entity.id
_entity.type
_entity.pdbx_description
1 polymer ?
#
loop_
_entity_poly.entity_id
_entity_poly.type
_entity_poly.pdbx_seq_one_letter_code
_entity_poly.pdbx_strand_id
1 'polypeptide(L)'
;MIELEKYINEKFGIKEQVFLKVLKMSPGAEGYLLGSIGELLFKEYAESLGYDVFRIKEKPEGGNNAKSDDARGDFYIRKKDTEKDEWLVIECKGVKSNSEKRCGLIKIDNCINVLVKHSIERDQHIESIYKSGINAYKDTKKKWQKKNRGKTFPDFNWNKNSPGAGIPDLNSLWKDKEEIKKWIESFSAGAFTEEAFWNLKAPVRLLQTHMPSTRVDLQTKIKSTGPLKTEFNILCVDLFLKTGNHEFVFANSTKLNHQKKSPNHLQQNYTIDILVELNNFKRNTLLDPWFDNLDDCISKTNPQPRKLDKSQLDSR
;
A
#
# COMPACT_ATOMS: atom_id res chain seq x y z
N MET A 1 -16.07 7.56 -28.95
CA MET A 1 -15.13 6.85 -29.87
C MET A 1 -14.37 7.82 -30.77
N ILE A 2 -15.03 8.75 -31.50
CA ILE A 2 -14.35 9.71 -32.39
C ILE A 2 -13.30 10.57 -31.67
N GLU A 3 -13.52 10.92 -30.39
CA GLU A 3 -12.61 11.78 -29.63
C GLU A 3 -11.28 11.11 -29.28
N LEU A 4 -11.25 9.83 -28.91
CA LEU A 4 -10.02 9.11 -28.56
C LEU A 4 -9.17 8.85 -29.81
N GLU A 5 -9.80 8.40 -30.89
CA GLU A 5 -9.10 8.17 -32.17
C GLU A 5 -8.48 9.47 -32.68
N LYS A 6 -9.24 10.58 -32.64
CA LYS A 6 -8.76 11.90 -33.00
C LYS A 6 -7.61 12.35 -32.10
N TYR A 7 -7.73 12.21 -30.77
CA TYR A 7 -6.66 12.56 -29.84
C TYR A 7 -5.37 11.77 -30.12
N ILE A 8 -5.48 10.44 -30.30
CA ILE A 8 -4.32 9.59 -30.59
C ILE A 8 -3.68 10.01 -31.92
N ASN A 9 -4.49 10.26 -32.94
CA ASN A 9 -3.99 10.69 -34.24
C ASN A 9 -3.30 12.06 -34.18
N GLU A 10 -3.93 13.06 -33.55
CA GLU A 10 -3.41 14.42 -33.46
C GLU A 10 -2.16 14.53 -32.58
N LYS A 11 -2.09 13.78 -31.47
CA LYS A 11 -0.95 13.83 -30.55
C LYS A 11 0.22 12.95 -30.95
N PHE A 12 -0.04 11.80 -31.55
CA PHE A 12 0.98 10.79 -31.82
C PHE A 12 1.14 10.43 -33.29
N GLY A 13 0.27 10.90 -34.19
CA GLY A 13 0.36 10.63 -35.63
C GLY A 13 0.09 9.17 -36.01
N ILE A 14 -0.57 8.39 -35.14
CA ILE A 14 -0.81 6.95 -35.34
C ILE A 14 -2.29 6.59 -35.19
N LYS A 15 -2.64 5.35 -35.57
CA LYS A 15 -3.97 4.77 -35.34
C LYS A 15 -4.05 4.13 -33.95
N GLU A 16 -5.27 4.02 -33.42
CA GLU A 16 -5.57 3.37 -32.14
C GLU A 16 -4.92 1.99 -31.99
N GLN A 17 -4.97 1.14 -33.03
CA GLN A 17 -4.45 -0.23 -32.91
C GLN A 17 -2.92 -0.26 -32.66
N VAL A 18 -2.18 0.68 -33.24
CA VAL A 18 -0.73 0.80 -33.02
C VAL A 18 -0.46 1.31 -31.61
N PHE A 19 -1.24 2.30 -31.14
CA PHE A 19 -1.16 2.81 -29.77
C PHE A 19 -1.40 1.69 -28.75
N LEU A 20 -2.46 0.90 -28.93
CA LEU A 20 -2.78 -0.24 -28.08
C LEU A 20 -1.68 -1.30 -28.08
N LYS A 21 -1.09 -1.60 -29.25
CA LYS A 21 0.01 -2.56 -29.35
C LYS A 21 1.23 -2.08 -28.57
N VAL A 22 1.60 -0.80 -28.69
CA VAL A 22 2.72 -0.22 -27.94
C VAL A 22 2.45 -0.25 -26.43
N LEU A 23 1.23 0.09 -26.01
CA LEU A 23 0.85 0.06 -24.61
C LEU A 23 1.00 -1.35 -24.01
N LYS A 24 0.46 -2.37 -24.68
CA LYS A 24 0.58 -3.79 -24.27
C LYS A 24 2.02 -4.30 -24.22
N MET A 25 2.91 -3.73 -25.03
CA MET A 25 4.33 -4.08 -25.03
C MET A 25 5.13 -3.34 -23.95
N SER A 26 4.52 -2.37 -23.25
CA SER A 26 5.19 -1.51 -22.28
C SER A 26 4.54 -1.62 -20.88
N PRO A 27 4.93 -2.64 -20.08
CA PRO A 27 4.40 -2.80 -18.72
C PRO A 27 4.62 -1.58 -17.83
N GLY A 28 5.68 -0.81 -18.08
CA GLY A 28 5.93 0.44 -17.37
C GLY A 28 4.86 1.50 -17.66
N ALA A 29 4.48 1.68 -18.93
CA ALA A 29 3.45 2.64 -19.32
C ALA A 29 2.07 2.24 -18.78
N GLU A 30 1.72 0.96 -18.83
CA GLU A 30 0.49 0.46 -18.19
C GLU A 30 0.49 0.73 -16.70
N GLY A 31 1.60 0.49 -16.00
CA GLY A 31 1.74 0.79 -14.57
C GLY A 31 1.54 2.27 -14.25
N TYR A 32 2.11 3.18 -15.04
CA TYR A 32 1.91 4.63 -14.85
C TYR A 32 0.46 5.06 -15.10
N LEU A 33 -0.18 4.52 -16.13
CA LEU A 33 -1.59 4.79 -16.41
C LEU A 33 -2.49 4.26 -15.29
N LEU A 34 -2.26 3.04 -14.82
CA LEU A 34 -2.99 2.47 -13.69
C LEU A 34 -2.86 3.33 -12.43
N GLY A 35 -1.65 3.81 -12.12
CA GLY A 35 -1.44 4.75 -11.01
C GLY A 35 -2.22 6.05 -11.19
N SER A 36 -2.17 6.64 -12.39
CA SER A 36 -2.89 7.88 -12.71
C SER A 36 -4.41 7.72 -12.66
N ILE A 37 -4.93 6.56 -13.08
CA ILE A 37 -6.35 6.21 -12.98
C ILE A 37 -6.74 6.12 -11.49
N GLY A 38 -5.96 5.41 -10.68
CA GLY A 38 -6.21 5.31 -9.24
C GLY A 38 -6.21 6.68 -8.54
N GLU A 39 -5.28 7.57 -8.89
CA GLU A 39 -5.23 8.95 -8.40
C GLU A 39 -6.47 9.76 -8.80
N LEU A 40 -6.90 9.68 -10.07
CA LEU A 40 -8.10 10.37 -10.55
C LEU A 40 -9.36 9.88 -9.83
N LEU A 41 -9.54 8.57 -9.73
CA LEU A 41 -10.69 7.96 -9.08
C LEU A 41 -10.70 8.24 -7.58
N PHE A 42 -9.54 8.28 -6.92
CA PHE A 42 -9.44 8.73 -5.53
C PHE A 42 -9.90 10.18 -5.38
N LYS A 43 -9.45 11.07 -6.28
CA LYS A 43 -9.88 12.48 -6.25
C LYS A 43 -11.40 12.59 -6.35
N GLU A 44 -12.02 11.93 -7.33
CA GLU A 44 -13.48 11.93 -7.50
C GLU A 44 -14.19 11.37 -6.24
N TYR A 45 -13.67 10.26 -5.69
CA TYR A 45 -14.18 9.68 -4.45
C TYR A 45 -14.12 10.67 -3.28
N ALA A 46 -12.96 11.30 -3.03
CA ALA A 46 -12.81 12.25 -1.94
C ALA A 46 -13.66 13.51 -2.15
N GLU A 47 -13.76 14.03 -3.38
CA GLU A 47 -14.62 15.17 -3.70
C GLU A 47 -16.11 14.86 -3.44
N SER A 48 -16.54 13.62 -3.73
CA SER A 48 -17.90 13.14 -3.45
C SER A 48 -18.21 13.07 -1.95
N LEU A 49 -17.19 12.89 -1.10
CA LEU A 49 -17.30 12.95 0.37
C LEU A 49 -17.22 14.39 0.92
N GLY A 50 -17.24 15.40 0.06
CA GLY A 50 -17.23 16.81 0.46
C GLY A 50 -15.85 17.34 0.81
N TYR A 51 -14.77 16.78 0.25
CA TYR A 51 -13.41 17.32 0.39
C TYR A 51 -13.05 18.25 -0.78
N ASP A 52 -12.31 19.32 -0.47
CA ASP A 52 -11.41 19.97 -1.41
C ASP A 52 -10.23 19.04 -1.64
N VAL A 53 -9.85 18.82 -2.90
CA VAL A 53 -8.75 17.91 -3.27
C VAL A 53 -7.81 18.61 -4.23
N PHE A 54 -6.59 18.91 -3.76
CA PHE A 54 -5.55 19.55 -4.56
C PHE A 54 -4.40 18.60 -4.82
N ARG A 55 -4.04 18.43 -6.09
CA ARG A 55 -2.93 17.56 -6.49
C ARG A 55 -1.58 18.20 -6.15
N ILE A 56 -0.68 17.40 -5.61
CA ILE A 56 0.72 17.74 -5.35
C ILE A 56 1.53 17.36 -6.59
N LYS A 57 2.36 18.28 -7.10
CA LYS A 57 3.27 18.04 -8.24
C LYS A 57 4.12 16.80 -7.97
N GLU A 58 4.21 15.88 -8.94
CA GLU A 58 5.11 14.72 -8.85
C GLU A 58 6.58 15.18 -8.67
N LYS A 59 6.99 16.21 -9.41
CA LYS A 59 8.31 16.85 -9.37
C LYS A 59 8.16 18.37 -9.35
N PRO A 60 8.23 19.03 -8.18
CA PRO A 60 8.34 20.49 -8.14
C PRO A 60 9.65 20.97 -8.81
N GLU A 61 9.68 22.25 -9.20
CA GLU A 61 10.89 22.88 -9.76
C GLU A 61 12.05 22.70 -8.76
N GLY A 62 13.15 22.06 -9.21
CA GLY A 62 14.25 21.60 -8.34
C GLY A 62 14.30 20.09 -8.08
N GLY A 63 13.34 19.31 -8.62
CA GLY A 63 13.32 17.84 -8.59
C GLY A 63 12.74 17.24 -7.29
N ASN A 64 12.89 15.93 -7.08
CA ASN A 64 12.30 15.20 -5.94
C ASN A 64 12.71 15.75 -4.55
N ASN A 65 13.81 16.50 -4.47
CA ASN A 65 14.30 17.12 -3.24
C ASN A 65 13.62 18.47 -2.94
N ALA A 66 12.87 19.04 -3.91
CA ALA A 66 12.10 20.25 -3.72
C ALA A 66 10.69 19.98 -3.14
N LYS A 67 10.30 18.70 -2.93
CA LYS A 67 9.11 18.41 -2.13
C LYS A 67 9.41 18.69 -0.65
N SER A 68 8.61 19.54 -0.01
CA SER A 68 8.52 19.73 1.43
C SER A 68 8.57 18.38 2.15
N ASP A 69 9.41 18.27 3.18
CA ASP A 69 9.54 17.07 4.01
C ASP A 69 8.21 16.73 4.71
N ASP A 70 7.38 17.74 4.92
CA ASP A 70 6.06 17.64 5.51
C ASP A 70 4.96 17.48 4.45
N ALA A 71 5.24 17.24 3.17
CA ALA A 71 4.21 16.95 2.17
C ALA A 71 4.79 16.28 0.92
N ARG A 72 5.05 14.98 1.01
CA ARG A 72 5.61 14.19 -0.10
C ARG A 72 4.59 13.31 -0.83
N GLY A 73 3.32 13.40 -0.45
CA GLY A 73 2.19 12.68 -1.06
C GLY A 73 1.78 13.16 -2.46
N ASP A 74 0.60 12.71 -2.86
CA ASP A 74 -0.02 12.93 -4.16
C ASP A 74 -1.15 13.97 -4.08
N PHE A 75 -1.83 14.10 -2.94
CA PHE A 75 -2.90 15.08 -2.74
C PHE A 75 -2.83 15.77 -1.37
N TYR A 76 -3.25 17.02 -1.34
CA TYR A 76 -3.79 17.67 -0.14
C TYR A 76 -5.32 17.53 -0.15
N ILE A 77 -5.91 17.17 0.98
CA ILE A 77 -7.37 17.16 1.17
C ILE A 77 -7.78 17.91 2.43
N ARG A 78 -8.98 18.51 2.42
CA ARG A 78 -9.62 19.16 3.57
C ARG A 78 -11.13 19.17 3.35
N LYS A 79 -11.97 19.10 4.40
CA LYS A 79 -13.42 19.27 4.24
C LYS A 79 -13.75 20.67 3.68
N LYS A 80 -14.75 20.75 2.79
CA LYS A 80 -15.16 22.00 2.10
C LYS A 80 -15.77 23.05 3.03
N ASP A 81 -16.29 22.63 4.17
CA ASP A 81 -16.98 23.48 5.14
C ASP A 81 -16.03 24.15 6.16
N THR A 82 -14.72 23.94 6.03
CA THR A 82 -13.72 24.60 6.89
C THR A 82 -12.83 25.54 6.07
N GLU A 83 -12.64 26.75 6.60
CA GLU A 83 -11.70 27.73 6.04
C GLU A 83 -10.28 27.57 6.62
N LYS A 84 -10.09 26.71 7.63
CA LYS A 84 -8.80 26.53 8.29
C LYS A 84 -7.76 25.96 7.33
N ASP A 85 -6.52 26.42 7.46
CA ASP A 85 -5.37 25.87 6.72
C ASP A 85 -4.88 24.56 7.38
N GLU A 86 -5.76 23.57 7.41
CA GLU A 86 -5.57 22.26 8.05
C GLU A 86 -5.80 21.15 7.02
N TRP A 87 -4.74 20.81 6.28
CA TRP A 87 -4.80 19.86 5.17
C TRP A 87 -4.21 18.51 5.55
N LEU A 88 -4.79 17.43 5.03
CA LEU A 88 -4.23 16.10 5.12
C LEU A 88 -3.54 15.74 3.81
N VAL A 89 -2.34 15.19 3.91
CA VAL A 89 -1.57 14.71 2.77
C VAL A 89 -1.88 13.24 2.52
N ILE A 90 -2.31 12.91 1.30
CA ILE A 90 -2.65 11.55 0.87
C ILE A 90 -1.58 11.02 -0.06
N GLU A 91 -1.09 9.82 0.22
CA GLU A 91 -0.27 9.02 -0.69
C GLU A 91 -1.17 7.96 -1.33
N CYS A 92 -1.33 7.98 -2.66
CA CYS A 92 -2.07 6.99 -3.41
C CYS A 92 -1.13 5.92 -3.99
N LYS A 93 -1.52 4.66 -3.86
CA LYS A 93 -0.78 3.52 -4.42
C LYS A 93 -1.74 2.48 -4.97
N GLY A 94 -1.29 1.69 -5.93
CA GLY A 94 -1.94 0.44 -6.30
C GLY A 94 -1.33 -0.73 -5.54
N VAL A 95 -2.08 -1.83 -5.42
CA VAL A 95 -1.49 -3.12 -5.03
C VAL A 95 -0.45 -3.59 -6.04
N LYS A 96 0.58 -4.27 -5.55
CA LYS A 96 1.74 -4.69 -6.34
C LYS A 96 1.35 -5.81 -7.31
N SER A 97 1.68 -5.64 -8.60
CA SER A 97 1.35 -6.61 -9.65
C SER A 97 2.00 -7.99 -9.45
N ASN A 98 3.21 -8.04 -8.88
CA ASN A 98 4.00 -9.27 -8.72
C ASN A 98 4.15 -9.74 -7.26
N SER A 99 3.22 -9.35 -6.37
CA SER A 99 3.23 -9.73 -4.96
C SER A 99 3.30 -11.25 -4.77
N GLU A 100 2.53 -12.02 -5.54
CA GLU A 100 2.42 -13.47 -5.42
C GLU A 100 3.72 -14.18 -5.81
N LYS A 101 4.37 -13.77 -6.90
CA LYS A 101 5.71 -14.27 -7.27
C LYS A 101 6.72 -14.00 -6.16
N ARG A 102 6.73 -12.78 -5.62
CA ARG A 102 7.69 -12.36 -4.58
C ARG A 102 7.44 -13.06 -3.24
N CYS A 103 6.19 -13.40 -2.94
CA CYS A 103 5.80 -14.19 -1.78
C CYS A 103 5.86 -15.70 -2.04
N GLY A 104 6.23 -16.13 -3.25
CA GLY A 104 6.43 -17.54 -3.59
C GLY A 104 5.16 -18.33 -3.89
N LEU A 105 3.99 -17.69 -4.03
CA LEU A 105 2.70 -18.36 -4.24
C LEU A 105 2.57 -19.08 -5.59
N ILE A 106 3.48 -18.82 -6.52
CA ILE A 106 3.60 -19.60 -7.77
C ILE A 106 4.08 -21.05 -7.52
N LYS A 107 4.58 -21.36 -6.32
CA LYS A 107 4.94 -22.71 -5.90
C LYS A 107 3.86 -23.23 -4.96
N ILE A 108 3.25 -24.35 -5.30
CA ILE A 108 2.16 -24.98 -4.54
C ILE A 108 2.50 -25.13 -3.05
N ASP A 109 3.65 -25.73 -2.72
CA ASP A 109 4.07 -25.93 -1.32
C ASP A 109 4.20 -24.62 -0.55
N ASN A 110 4.72 -23.57 -1.20
CA ASN A 110 4.82 -22.25 -0.58
C ASN A 110 3.45 -21.62 -0.39
N CYS A 111 2.54 -21.80 -1.35
CA CYS A 111 1.16 -21.32 -1.23
C CYS A 111 0.47 -21.97 -0.02
N ILE A 112 0.56 -23.30 0.11
CA ILE A 112 0.05 -24.04 1.27
C ILE A 112 0.66 -23.48 2.56
N ASN A 113 1.99 -23.32 2.62
CA ASN A 113 2.66 -22.80 3.80
C ASN A 113 2.19 -21.38 4.19
N VAL A 114 1.98 -20.50 3.20
CA VAL A 114 1.46 -19.15 3.47
C VAL A 114 0.03 -19.23 4.01
N LEU A 115 -0.85 -20.03 3.42
CA LEU A 115 -2.24 -20.16 3.88
C LEU A 115 -2.31 -20.76 5.28
N VAL A 116 -1.56 -21.84 5.56
CA VAL A 116 -1.47 -22.47 6.90
C VAL A 116 -1.04 -21.45 7.94
N LYS A 117 -0.03 -20.63 7.62
CA LYS A 117 0.54 -19.62 8.52
C LYS A 117 -0.40 -18.47 8.84
N HIS A 118 -1.34 -18.16 7.94
CA HIS A 118 -2.33 -17.09 8.11
C HIS A 118 -3.72 -17.60 8.52
N SER A 119 -3.90 -18.91 8.66
CA SER A 119 -5.12 -19.55 9.16
C SER A 119 -4.81 -20.41 10.41
N ILE A 120 -4.37 -21.64 10.22
CA ILE A 120 -4.20 -22.65 11.28
C ILE A 120 -3.13 -22.26 12.32
N GLU A 121 -2.01 -21.70 11.89
CA GLU A 121 -0.88 -21.36 12.78
C GLU A 121 -0.81 -19.87 13.11
N ARG A 122 -1.91 -19.14 12.89
CA ARG A 122 -1.92 -17.67 12.92
C ARG A 122 -1.44 -17.09 14.25
N ASP A 123 -1.89 -17.62 15.38
CA ASP A 123 -1.51 -17.11 16.70
C ASP A 123 -0.01 -17.26 16.99
N GLN A 124 0.54 -18.43 16.67
CA GLN A 124 1.98 -18.69 16.79
C GLN A 124 2.76 -17.76 15.86
N HIS A 125 2.23 -17.54 14.65
CA HIS A 125 2.85 -16.65 13.68
C HIS A 125 2.87 -15.19 14.17
N ILE A 126 1.76 -14.68 14.70
CA ILE A 126 1.63 -13.35 15.30
C ILE A 126 2.65 -13.14 16.41
N GLU A 127 2.74 -14.09 17.34
CA GLU A 127 3.66 -14.02 18.46
C GLU A 127 5.12 -13.97 17.97
N SER A 128 5.45 -14.81 16.99
CA SER A 128 6.77 -14.86 16.38
C SER A 128 7.17 -13.54 15.70
N ILE A 129 6.26 -12.92 14.92
CA ILE A 129 6.52 -11.64 14.28
C ILE A 129 6.76 -10.55 15.34
N TYR A 130 5.87 -10.46 16.33
CA TYR A 130 5.97 -9.44 17.38
C TYR A 130 7.28 -9.57 18.16
N LYS A 131 7.61 -10.78 18.64
CA LYS A 131 8.87 -11.06 19.34
C LYS A 131 10.09 -10.69 18.50
N SER A 132 10.10 -11.07 17.22
CA SER A 132 11.16 -10.71 16.29
C SER A 132 11.29 -9.19 16.12
N GLY A 133 10.17 -8.48 16.04
CA GLY A 133 10.12 -7.02 15.91
C GLY A 133 10.67 -6.30 17.14
N ILE A 134 10.14 -6.61 18.32
CA ILE A 134 10.52 -5.93 19.55
C ILE A 134 11.99 -6.20 19.94
N ASN A 135 12.50 -7.41 19.67
CA ASN A 135 13.91 -7.73 19.93
C ASN A 135 14.84 -6.91 19.02
N ALA A 136 14.57 -6.88 17.72
CA ALA A 136 15.34 -6.07 16.77
C ALA A 136 15.27 -4.56 17.07
N TYR A 137 14.13 -4.08 17.57
CA TYR A 137 13.96 -2.70 18.04
C TYR A 137 14.84 -2.43 19.26
N LYS A 138 14.74 -3.25 20.32
CA LYS A 138 15.49 -3.09 21.58
C LYS A 138 17.00 -3.06 21.32
N ASP A 139 17.49 -3.97 20.48
CA ASP A 139 18.90 -4.03 20.11
C ASP A 139 19.36 -2.77 19.38
N THR A 140 18.57 -2.29 18.42
CA THR A 140 18.89 -1.07 17.67
C THR A 140 18.85 0.16 18.57
N LYS A 141 17.82 0.30 19.40
CA LYS A 141 17.66 1.39 20.37
C LYS A 141 18.86 1.47 21.31
N LYS A 142 19.27 0.34 21.92
CA LYS A 142 20.44 0.26 22.81
C LYS A 142 21.72 0.70 22.10
N LYS A 143 21.97 0.22 20.88
CA LYS A 143 23.15 0.59 20.07
C LYS A 143 23.15 2.06 19.69
N TRP A 144 21.99 2.61 19.32
CA TRP A 144 21.84 4.00 18.91
C TRP A 144 22.03 4.96 20.08
N GLN A 145 21.40 4.68 21.23
CA GLN A 145 21.49 5.51 22.44
C GLN A 145 22.92 5.53 23.02
N LYS A 146 23.68 4.44 22.90
CA LYS A 146 25.11 4.42 23.28
C LYS A 146 25.93 5.47 22.51
N LYS A 147 25.58 5.72 21.25
CA LYS A 147 26.25 6.69 20.36
C LYS A 147 25.64 8.10 20.43
N ASN A 148 24.43 8.24 20.96
CA ASN A 148 23.64 9.48 20.98
C ASN A 148 23.13 9.75 22.39
N ARG A 149 24.06 9.96 23.34
CA ARG A 149 23.72 10.21 24.76
C ARG A 149 22.80 11.43 24.89
N GLY A 150 21.78 11.32 25.74
CA GLY A 150 20.80 12.39 25.97
C GLY A 150 19.74 12.57 24.87
N LYS A 151 19.80 11.81 23.76
CA LYS A 151 18.78 11.86 22.71
C LYS A 151 17.77 10.71 22.81
N THR A 152 16.53 10.98 22.39
CA THR A 152 15.45 10.00 22.37
C THR A 152 15.43 9.24 21.06
N PHE A 153 15.39 7.91 21.13
CA PHE A 153 15.16 7.04 19.97
C PHE A 153 13.65 6.89 19.75
N PRO A 154 13.15 6.92 18.50
CA PRO A 154 11.73 6.80 18.20
C PRO A 154 11.04 5.58 18.84
N ASP A 155 9.76 5.74 19.15
CA ASP A 155 8.97 4.70 19.82
C ASP A 155 8.58 3.55 18.91
N PHE A 156 8.37 2.39 19.53
CA PHE A 156 7.92 1.17 18.86
C PHE A 156 6.39 1.08 18.96
N ASN A 157 5.70 0.98 17.81
CA ASN A 157 4.23 1.01 17.77
C ASN A 157 3.55 -0.34 17.45
N TRP A 158 4.31 -1.43 17.30
CA TRP A 158 3.68 -2.73 17.03
C TRP A 158 3.00 -3.23 18.30
N ASN A 159 1.91 -4.00 18.14
CA ASN A 159 1.15 -4.56 19.26
C ASN A 159 0.58 -5.95 18.89
N LYS A 160 -0.20 -6.59 19.76
CA LYS A 160 -0.74 -7.94 19.47
C LYS A 160 -1.80 -7.98 18.37
N ASN A 161 -2.53 -6.88 18.17
CA ASN A 161 -3.56 -6.76 17.14
C ASN A 161 -2.95 -6.37 15.79
N SER A 162 -1.82 -5.65 15.82
CA SER A 162 -1.00 -5.29 14.65
C SER A 162 0.49 -5.63 14.91
N PRO A 163 0.86 -6.92 14.97
CA PRO A 163 2.23 -7.39 15.25
C PRO A 163 3.24 -7.13 14.14
N GLY A 164 2.82 -6.62 12.97
CA GLY A 164 3.70 -6.30 11.86
C GLY A 164 2.95 -6.07 10.56
N ALA A 165 3.70 -5.95 9.46
CA ALA A 165 3.21 -5.44 8.19
C ALA A 165 2.33 -6.41 7.37
N GLY A 166 2.02 -7.61 7.83
CA GLY A 166 1.32 -8.58 6.98
C GLY A 166 0.85 -9.80 7.73
N ILE A 167 -0.36 -9.70 8.25
CA ILE A 167 -1.01 -10.70 9.12
C ILE A 167 -2.52 -10.79 8.83
N PRO A 168 -2.93 -10.90 7.55
CA PRO A 168 -4.33 -11.06 7.21
C PRO A 168 -4.96 -12.22 8.01
N ASP A 169 -6.25 -12.13 8.25
CA ASP A 169 -6.98 -13.14 9.01
C ASP A 169 -7.71 -14.09 8.05
N LEU A 170 -7.18 -15.31 7.94
CA LEU A 170 -7.81 -16.40 7.20
C LEU A 170 -8.36 -17.46 8.16
N ASN A 171 -8.54 -17.12 9.44
CA ASN A 171 -9.13 -18.03 10.41
C ASN A 171 -10.50 -18.50 9.93
N SER A 172 -10.84 -19.74 10.29
CA SER A 172 -12.13 -20.38 9.99
C SER A 172 -12.42 -20.66 8.52
N LEU A 173 -11.53 -20.31 7.57
CA LEU A 173 -11.68 -20.70 6.16
C LEU A 173 -11.43 -22.19 5.93
N TRP A 174 -10.52 -22.77 6.74
CA TRP A 174 -10.22 -24.18 6.74
C TRP A 174 -10.14 -24.68 8.18
N LYS A 175 -10.51 -25.94 8.38
CA LYS A 175 -10.46 -26.63 9.66
C LYS A 175 -9.03 -27.00 10.07
N ASP A 176 -8.24 -27.46 9.11
CA ASP A 176 -6.89 -27.95 9.35
C ASP A 176 -5.98 -27.82 8.11
N LYS A 177 -4.71 -28.19 8.28
CA LYS A 177 -3.69 -28.11 7.21
C LYS A 177 -3.98 -29.06 6.05
N GLU A 178 -4.61 -30.20 6.29
CA GLU A 178 -4.92 -31.18 5.26
C GLU A 178 -6.04 -30.68 4.34
N GLU A 179 -6.99 -29.93 4.87
CA GLU A 179 -8.03 -29.29 4.07
C GLU A 179 -7.44 -28.23 3.12
N ILE A 180 -6.52 -27.39 3.60
CA ILE A 180 -5.79 -26.40 2.77
C ILE A 180 -5.04 -27.12 1.65
N LYS A 181 -4.34 -28.21 1.98
CA LYS A 181 -3.58 -29.00 1.02
C LYS A 181 -4.49 -29.59 -0.05
N LYS A 182 -5.57 -30.29 0.34
CA LYS A 182 -6.55 -30.87 -0.59
C LYS A 182 -7.18 -29.81 -1.49
N TRP A 183 -7.51 -28.64 -0.93
CA TRP A 183 -8.07 -27.53 -1.68
C TRP A 183 -7.08 -27.02 -2.73
N ILE A 184 -5.82 -26.73 -2.36
CA ILE A 184 -4.79 -26.30 -3.31
C ILE A 184 -4.50 -27.35 -4.38
N GLU A 185 -4.41 -28.63 -3.99
CA GLU A 185 -4.12 -29.74 -4.90
C GLU A 185 -5.29 -30.05 -5.87
N SER A 186 -6.48 -29.53 -5.61
CA SER A 186 -7.62 -29.64 -6.53
C SER A 186 -7.47 -28.74 -7.78
N PHE A 187 -6.62 -27.72 -7.73
CA PHE A 187 -6.33 -26.85 -8.87
C PHE A 187 -5.20 -27.41 -9.74
N SER A 188 -5.28 -27.17 -11.05
CA SER A 188 -4.20 -27.53 -11.96
C SER A 188 -2.94 -26.68 -11.70
N ALA A 189 -1.76 -27.22 -12.04
CA ALA A 189 -0.51 -26.47 -11.95
C ALA A 189 -0.53 -25.14 -12.75
N GLY A 190 -1.33 -25.06 -13.82
CA GLY A 190 -1.52 -23.84 -14.61
C GLY A 190 -2.15 -22.69 -13.82
N ALA A 191 -2.86 -22.98 -12.73
CA ALA A 191 -3.46 -21.99 -11.85
C ALA A 191 -2.45 -21.24 -10.97
N PHE A 192 -1.20 -21.74 -10.86
CA PHE A 192 -0.12 -21.16 -10.06
C PHE A 192 0.99 -20.54 -10.92
N THR A 193 0.61 -19.91 -12.02
CA THR A 193 1.53 -19.21 -12.94
C THR A 193 1.41 -17.69 -12.77
N GLU A 194 2.46 -16.93 -13.10
CA GLU A 194 2.39 -15.46 -13.10
C GLU A 194 1.25 -14.93 -13.96
N GLU A 195 1.04 -15.56 -15.12
CA GLU A 195 -0.08 -15.23 -16.02
C GLU A 195 -1.44 -15.45 -15.36
N ALA A 196 -1.63 -16.56 -14.63
CA ALA A 196 -2.87 -16.79 -13.90
C ALA A 196 -3.11 -15.73 -12.81
N PHE A 197 -2.07 -15.30 -12.10
CA PHE A 197 -2.19 -14.22 -11.09
C PHE A 197 -2.47 -12.85 -11.72
N TRP A 198 -1.85 -12.52 -12.86
CA TRP A 198 -2.09 -11.25 -13.56
C TRP A 198 -3.49 -11.19 -14.18
N ASN A 199 -3.98 -12.31 -14.70
CA ASN A 199 -5.29 -12.41 -15.33
C ASN A 199 -6.43 -12.72 -14.34
N LEU A 200 -6.18 -12.63 -13.03
CA LEU A 200 -7.17 -12.89 -11.97
C LEU A 200 -7.78 -14.32 -12.00
N LYS A 201 -7.06 -15.29 -12.56
CA LYS A 201 -7.49 -16.70 -12.66
C LYS A 201 -6.93 -17.60 -11.55
N ALA A 202 -5.89 -17.15 -10.85
CA ALA A 202 -5.29 -17.91 -9.76
C ALA A 202 -6.26 -18.06 -8.57
N PRO A 203 -6.19 -19.16 -7.80
CA PRO A 203 -7.12 -19.46 -6.71
C PRO A 203 -6.86 -18.59 -5.46
N VAL A 204 -5.72 -17.92 -5.41
CA VAL A 204 -5.32 -17.02 -4.33
C VAL A 204 -4.86 -15.70 -4.93
N ARG A 205 -5.13 -14.57 -4.28
CA ARG A 205 -4.67 -13.24 -4.71
C ARG A 205 -4.18 -12.45 -3.51
N LEU A 206 -3.04 -11.79 -3.65
CA LEU A 206 -2.39 -11.11 -2.53
C LEU A 206 -2.51 -9.60 -2.66
N LEU A 207 -3.31 -9.00 -1.76
CA LEU A 207 -3.44 -7.54 -1.64
C LEU A 207 -2.24 -7.01 -0.85
N GLN A 208 -1.21 -6.55 -1.55
CA GLN A 208 0.01 -6.07 -0.92
C GLN A 208 0.50 -4.77 -1.55
N THR A 209 0.88 -3.80 -0.71
CA THR A 209 1.41 -2.51 -1.18
C THR A 209 2.84 -2.63 -1.70
N HIS A 210 3.32 -1.59 -2.41
CA HIS A 210 4.74 -1.43 -2.72
C HIS A 210 5.14 0.05 -2.71
N MET A 211 5.90 0.47 -1.70
CA MET A 211 6.36 1.85 -1.51
C MET A 211 7.90 1.93 -1.34
N PRO A 212 8.68 1.60 -2.38
CA PRO A 212 10.13 1.70 -2.32
C PRO A 212 10.55 3.17 -2.35
N SER A 213 11.03 3.67 -1.22
CA SER A 213 11.47 5.07 -1.12
C SER A 213 12.67 5.15 -0.18
N THR A 214 13.88 5.33 -0.71
CA THR A 214 15.05 5.43 0.17
C THR A 214 15.12 6.81 0.80
N ARG A 215 15.14 6.84 2.14
CA ARG A 215 15.17 8.06 2.96
C ARG A 215 16.20 7.95 4.06
N VAL A 216 16.74 9.11 4.45
CA VAL A 216 17.55 9.26 5.66
C VAL A 216 16.67 9.97 6.68
N ASP A 217 16.41 9.31 7.80
CA ASP A 217 15.63 9.92 8.88
C ASP A 217 16.45 11.04 9.56
N LEU A 218 15.87 12.23 9.70
CA LEU A 218 16.60 13.41 10.19
C LEU A 218 17.01 13.29 11.66
N GLN A 219 16.21 12.61 12.49
CA GLN A 219 16.45 12.42 13.92
C GLN A 219 17.52 11.37 14.20
N THR A 220 17.38 10.19 13.60
CA THR A 220 18.22 9.01 13.88
C THR A 220 19.40 8.87 12.92
N LYS A 221 19.38 9.57 11.78
CA LYS A 221 20.32 9.45 10.64
C LYS A 221 20.36 8.06 10.00
N ILE A 222 19.38 7.21 10.29
CA ILE A 222 19.30 5.88 9.68
C ILE A 222 18.83 6.04 8.23
N LYS A 223 19.58 5.45 7.29
CA LYS A 223 19.16 5.30 5.89
C LYS A 223 18.42 3.98 5.73
N SER A 224 17.19 4.02 5.25
CA SER A 224 16.42 2.83 4.92
C SER A 224 15.51 3.05 3.72
N THR A 225 15.08 1.96 3.10
CA THR A 225 14.13 1.97 1.99
C THR A 225 12.72 1.72 2.52
N GLY A 226 11.90 2.75 2.45
CA GLY A 226 10.53 2.90 2.92
C GLY A 226 10.29 4.38 3.23
N PRO A 227 9.09 4.92 2.97
CA PRO A 227 8.81 6.34 3.24
C PRO A 227 8.93 6.64 4.74
N LEU A 228 9.16 7.91 5.10
CA LEU A 228 9.02 8.29 6.52
C LEU A 228 7.52 8.43 6.84
N LYS A 229 7.12 8.04 8.05
CA LYS A 229 5.72 8.18 8.48
C LYS A 229 5.21 9.62 8.51
N THR A 230 6.12 10.60 8.50
CA THR A 230 5.80 12.02 8.43
C THR A 230 5.61 12.53 7.01
N GLU A 231 5.91 11.75 5.97
CA GLU A 231 5.85 12.20 4.57
C GLU A 231 4.42 12.43 4.08
N PHE A 232 3.45 11.68 4.61
CA PHE A 232 2.02 11.78 4.31
C PHE A 232 1.19 11.42 5.56
N ASN A 233 -0.07 11.79 5.58
CA ASN A 233 -1.00 11.50 6.68
C ASN A 233 -1.71 10.17 6.50
N ILE A 234 -2.20 9.90 5.28
CA ILE A 234 -2.98 8.71 4.97
C ILE A 234 -2.41 8.05 3.72
N LEU A 235 -2.22 6.75 3.80
CA LEU A 235 -2.01 5.89 2.64
C LEU A 235 -3.37 5.45 2.10
N CYS A 236 -3.63 5.73 0.84
CA CYS A 236 -4.75 5.21 0.06
C CYS A 236 -4.22 4.12 -0.88
N VAL A 237 -4.86 2.94 -0.89
CA VAL A 237 -4.46 1.83 -1.74
C VAL A 237 -5.63 1.38 -2.61
N ASP A 238 -5.47 1.51 -3.92
CA ASP A 238 -6.36 0.95 -4.94
C ASP A 238 -6.08 -0.56 -5.10
N LEU A 239 -7.14 -1.36 -4.96
CA LEU A 239 -7.10 -2.82 -5.00
C LEU A 239 -7.32 -3.42 -6.40
N PHE A 240 -7.61 -2.59 -7.41
CA PHE A 240 -8.04 -3.01 -8.75
C PHE A 240 -7.24 -4.15 -9.37
N LEU A 241 -5.91 -4.11 -9.29
CA LEU A 241 -5.03 -5.11 -9.88
C LEU A 241 -5.24 -6.54 -9.35
N LYS A 242 -5.97 -6.72 -8.25
CA LYS A 242 -6.21 -8.02 -7.61
C LYS A 242 -7.70 -8.31 -7.38
N THR A 243 -8.54 -7.29 -7.35
CA THR A 243 -10.00 -7.44 -7.21
C THR A 243 -10.73 -7.35 -8.55
N GLY A 244 -10.14 -6.66 -9.54
CA GLY A 244 -10.80 -6.29 -10.80
C GLY A 244 -11.71 -5.05 -10.67
N ASN A 245 -11.79 -4.45 -9.48
CA ASN A 245 -12.63 -3.29 -9.18
C ASN A 245 -11.81 -2.21 -8.47
N HIS A 246 -12.04 -0.94 -8.81
CA HIS A 246 -11.42 0.18 -8.10
C HIS A 246 -12.07 0.34 -6.72
N GLU A 247 -11.49 -0.34 -5.73
CA GLU A 247 -11.84 -0.26 -4.33
C GLU A 247 -10.63 0.31 -3.58
N PHE A 248 -10.88 1.27 -2.68
CA PHE A 248 -9.83 1.91 -1.90
C PHE A 248 -9.82 1.43 -0.45
N VAL A 249 -8.64 1.23 0.10
CA VAL A 249 -8.43 1.07 1.55
C VAL A 249 -7.46 2.11 2.07
N PHE A 250 -7.65 2.51 3.33
CA PHE A 250 -6.98 3.64 3.94
C PHE A 250 -6.24 3.23 5.20
N ALA A 251 -5.07 3.80 5.45
CA ALA A 251 -4.38 3.68 6.73
C ALA A 251 -3.66 4.98 7.09
N ASN A 252 -3.77 5.40 8.35
CA ASN A 252 -2.98 6.51 8.87
C ASN A 252 -1.50 6.10 8.97
N SER A 253 -0.62 6.90 8.37
CA SER A 253 0.81 6.64 8.30
C SER A 253 1.47 6.45 9.66
N THR A 254 0.99 7.13 10.70
CA THR A 254 1.53 7.04 12.06
C THR A 254 1.06 5.79 12.81
N LYS A 255 0.00 5.14 12.32
CA LYS A 255 -0.56 3.89 12.87
C LYS A 255 -0.03 2.65 12.16
N LEU A 256 0.47 2.79 10.93
CA LEU A 256 1.15 1.70 10.21
C LEU A 256 2.36 1.17 10.98
N ASN A 257 2.58 -0.14 10.92
CA ASN A 257 3.75 -0.78 11.50
C ASN A 257 5.02 -0.28 10.80
N HIS A 258 5.86 0.45 11.53
CA HIS A 258 7.16 0.89 11.02
C HIS A 258 8.15 -0.29 10.86
N GLN A 259 9.35 -0.02 10.36
CA GLN A 259 10.42 -1.01 10.27
C GLN A 259 10.99 -1.38 11.64
N LYS A 260 11.33 -2.66 11.85
CA LYS A 260 11.82 -3.20 13.14
C LYS A 260 13.02 -2.42 13.72
N LYS A 261 13.91 -1.93 12.86
CA LYS A 261 15.16 -1.25 13.23
C LYS A 261 15.12 0.28 12.98
N SER A 262 14.03 0.80 12.43
CA SER A 262 13.93 2.20 11.98
C SER A 262 12.50 2.71 12.18
N PRO A 263 12.11 3.12 13.40
CA PRO A 263 10.70 3.38 13.71
C PRO A 263 10.06 4.63 13.08
N ASN A 264 10.86 5.46 12.41
CA ASN A 264 10.35 6.54 11.59
C ASN A 264 10.15 6.13 10.13
N HIS A 265 10.75 5.02 9.69
CA HIS A 265 10.54 4.46 8.34
C HIS A 265 9.38 3.47 8.35
N LEU A 266 8.48 3.64 7.40
CA LEU A 266 7.43 2.69 7.09
C LEU A 266 7.98 1.51 6.29
N GLN A 267 7.22 0.42 6.27
CA GLN A 267 7.53 -0.74 5.45
C GLN A 267 7.24 -0.45 3.98
N GLN A 268 7.96 -1.12 3.09
CA GLN A 268 7.66 -1.01 1.65
C GLN A 268 6.40 -1.78 1.28
N ASN A 269 6.24 -2.96 1.88
CA ASN A 269 5.15 -3.87 1.56
C ASN A 269 4.35 -4.12 2.83
N TYR A 270 3.08 -3.76 2.79
CA TYR A 270 2.08 -4.19 3.75
C TYR A 270 1.14 -5.17 3.06
N THR A 271 0.93 -6.36 3.64
CA THR A 271 -0.15 -7.26 3.20
C THR A 271 -1.42 -6.82 3.88
N ILE A 272 -2.37 -6.34 3.07
CA ILE A 272 -3.70 -5.90 3.49
C ILE A 272 -4.60 -7.12 3.67
N ASP A 273 -4.62 -8.01 2.68
CA ASP A 273 -5.46 -9.20 2.67
C ASP A 273 -4.93 -10.30 1.74
N ILE A 274 -5.47 -11.51 1.89
CA ILE A 274 -5.33 -12.63 0.95
C ILE A 274 -6.74 -13.07 0.53
N LEU A 275 -7.05 -12.87 -0.75
CA LEU A 275 -8.33 -13.29 -1.33
C LEU A 275 -8.22 -14.72 -1.84
N VAL A 276 -9.26 -15.51 -1.61
CA VAL A 276 -9.27 -16.92 -1.97
C VAL A 276 -10.53 -17.29 -2.73
N GLU A 277 -10.38 -18.15 -3.73
CA GLU A 277 -11.50 -18.61 -4.59
C GLU A 277 -12.59 -19.29 -3.76
N LEU A 278 -12.22 -20.01 -2.70
CA LEU A 278 -13.14 -20.69 -1.77
C LEU A 278 -14.27 -19.78 -1.26
N ASN A 279 -13.98 -18.48 -1.07
CA ASN A 279 -14.94 -17.48 -0.62
C ASN A 279 -15.34 -16.49 -1.73
N ASN A 280 -15.24 -16.90 -3.00
CA ASN A 280 -15.50 -16.08 -4.17
C ASN A 280 -14.66 -14.79 -4.20
N PHE A 281 -13.42 -14.86 -3.70
CA PHE A 281 -12.51 -13.71 -3.58
C PHE A 281 -13.06 -12.52 -2.80
N LYS A 282 -14.05 -12.73 -1.92
CA LYS A 282 -14.53 -11.68 -1.00
C LYS A 282 -13.38 -11.26 -0.07
N ARG A 283 -13.27 -9.95 0.16
CA ARG A 283 -12.31 -9.39 1.14
C ARG A 283 -12.71 -9.84 2.54
N ASN A 284 -11.72 -10.24 3.33
CA ASN A 284 -11.91 -10.51 4.75
C ASN A 284 -12.11 -9.19 5.49
N THR A 285 -12.58 -9.26 6.73
CA THR A 285 -12.65 -8.08 7.60
C THR A 285 -11.26 -7.47 7.74
N LEU A 286 -11.15 -6.18 7.40
CA LEU A 286 -9.88 -5.47 7.54
C LEU A 286 -9.46 -5.43 9.00
N LEU A 287 -8.18 -5.72 9.23
CA LEU A 287 -7.55 -5.58 10.53
C LEU A 287 -6.96 -4.18 10.68
N ASP A 288 -6.83 -3.72 11.92
CA ASP A 288 -6.08 -2.50 12.22
C ASP A 288 -4.70 -2.54 11.54
N PRO A 289 -4.23 -1.42 10.94
CA PRO A 289 -4.81 -0.08 10.98
C PRO A 289 -5.58 0.30 9.69
N TRP A 290 -6.17 -0.68 8.98
CA TRP A 290 -6.82 -0.47 7.69
C TRP A 290 -8.31 -0.15 7.81
N PHE A 291 -8.80 0.70 6.92
CA PHE A 291 -10.19 1.13 6.85
C PHE A 291 -10.71 1.08 5.41
N ASP A 292 -11.99 0.72 5.24
CA ASP A 292 -12.67 0.78 3.94
C ASP A 292 -13.14 2.19 3.57
N ASN A 293 -13.17 3.11 4.55
CA ASN A 293 -13.72 4.45 4.38
C ASN A 293 -12.75 5.52 4.88
N LEU A 294 -12.57 6.58 4.08
CA LEU A 294 -11.66 7.68 4.36
C LEU A 294 -12.06 8.49 5.61
N ASP A 295 -13.35 8.83 5.75
CA ASP A 295 -13.87 9.56 6.91
C ASP A 295 -13.69 8.75 8.21
N ASP A 296 -13.91 7.44 8.15
CA ASP A 296 -13.64 6.52 9.26
C ASP A 296 -12.16 6.51 9.64
N CYS A 297 -11.27 6.41 8.65
CA CYS A 297 -9.83 6.47 8.89
C CYS A 297 -9.44 7.80 9.56
N ILE A 298 -9.96 8.92 9.08
CA ILE A 298 -9.66 10.25 9.63
C ILE A 298 -10.21 10.39 11.06
N SER A 299 -11.48 10.11 11.26
CA SER A 299 -12.15 10.31 12.55
C SER A 299 -11.61 9.40 13.65
N LYS A 300 -11.33 8.13 13.34
CA LYS A 300 -10.85 7.14 14.32
C LYS A 300 -9.36 7.28 14.64
N THR A 301 -8.57 7.87 13.73
CA THR A 301 -7.10 7.96 13.92
C THR A 301 -6.57 9.37 14.15
N ASN A 302 -7.38 10.40 13.89
CA ASN A 302 -7.08 11.82 14.06
C ASN A 302 -5.68 12.22 13.52
N PRO A 303 -5.44 12.09 12.20
CA PRO A 303 -4.17 12.44 11.60
C PRO A 303 -3.84 13.93 11.82
N GLN A 304 -2.57 14.24 12.08
CA GLN A 304 -2.12 15.61 12.32
C GLN A 304 -2.16 16.44 11.02
N PRO A 305 -2.96 17.51 10.94
CA PRO A 305 -3.06 18.32 9.73
C PRO A 305 -1.76 19.09 9.45
N ARG A 306 -1.65 19.57 8.22
CA ARG A 306 -0.49 20.29 7.67
C ARG A 306 -0.94 21.58 7.02
N LYS A 307 -0.01 22.52 6.89
CA LYS A 307 -0.25 23.74 6.13
C LYS A 307 -0.15 23.47 4.64
N LEU A 308 -0.96 24.16 3.85
CA LEU A 308 -0.88 24.08 2.40
C LEU A 308 0.37 24.78 1.87
N ASP A 309 1.26 24.02 1.22
CA ASP A 309 2.32 24.62 0.41
C ASP A 309 1.84 24.84 -1.03
N LYS A 310 1.38 26.06 -1.31
CA LYS A 310 0.87 26.46 -2.63
C LYS A 310 1.90 26.30 -3.75
N SER A 311 3.20 26.34 -3.46
CA SER A 311 4.24 26.19 -4.48
C SER A 311 4.27 24.78 -5.10
N GLN A 312 3.74 23.80 -4.35
CA GLN A 312 3.72 22.39 -4.75
C GLN A 312 2.45 21.98 -5.48
N LEU A 313 1.45 22.85 -5.59
CA LEU A 313 0.19 22.50 -6.23
C LEU A 313 0.37 22.37 -7.74
N ASP A 314 -0.11 21.25 -8.29
CA ASP A 314 -0.19 21.09 -9.72
C ASP A 314 -1.38 21.92 -10.23
N SER A 315 -1.08 22.96 -11.01
CA SER A 315 -2.07 23.89 -11.57
C SER A 315 -2.56 23.47 -12.96
N ARG A 316 -2.18 22.28 -13.42
CA ARG A 316 -2.63 21.68 -14.67
C ARG A 316 -3.91 20.87 -14.45
#